data_AF-A0AAV7NDK2-F1
#
_entry.id   AF-A0AAV7NDK2-F1
#
_cell.length_a   1.000
_cell.length_b   1.000
_cell.length_c   1.000
_cell.angle_alpha   90.00
_cell.angle_beta   90.00
_cell.angle_gamma   90.00
#
_symmetry.space_group_name_H-M   'P 1'
#
loop_
_entity.id
_entity.type
_entity.pdbx_description
1 polymer ?
#
loop_
_entity_poly.entity_id
_entity_poly.type
_entity_poly.pdbx_seq_one_letter_code
_entity_poly.pdbx_strand_id
1 'polypeptide(L)'
;MIDSVTRGTGELYECLTLFESMKRGTGVLYECLTLVDSVTGGTDGLYECLTLVDSVTSGTDGLYECLTLTNSVTRGTDGLYECLTLVDSVTRGTGELYECLSLVDSVTSGIDGLYECLTLTNRVTRGTDGLYECLTLVDSVTRGTGELYECLSLVDSVIGSSGGLYKCITLVNNVTGGSGGLYDCLRLVKVTGEQWWVV
;
A
#
# COMPACT_ATOMS: atom_id res chain seq x y z
N MET A 1 -4.14 19.33 -23.66
CA MET A 1 -3.12 18.28 -23.48
C MET A 1 -1.78 18.98 -23.53
N ILE A 2 -0.95 18.82 -22.50
CA ILE A 2 0.41 19.35 -22.48
C ILE A 2 1.36 18.16 -22.60
N ASP A 3 2.11 18.10 -23.70
CA ASP A 3 2.96 16.96 -24.07
C ASP A 3 4.06 16.68 -23.03
N SER A 4 4.66 17.72 -22.43
CA SER A 4 5.58 17.52 -21.32
C SER A 4 5.76 18.76 -20.45
N VAL A 5 5.81 18.55 -19.14
CA VAL A 5 6.15 19.59 -18.15
C VAL A 5 7.48 19.23 -17.49
N THR A 6 8.45 20.15 -17.59
CA THR A 6 9.81 19.94 -17.07
C THR A 6 10.00 20.46 -15.63
N ARG A 7 9.13 21.38 -15.18
CA ARG A 7 9.13 21.93 -13.81
C ARG A 7 7.70 21.89 -13.28
N GLY A 8 7.53 21.41 -12.04
CA GLY A 8 6.23 21.37 -11.38
C GLY A 8 5.48 22.69 -11.48
N THR A 9 4.15 22.60 -11.50
CA THR A 9 3.28 23.73 -11.20
C THR A 9 3.53 24.16 -9.75
N GLY A 10 3.39 25.44 -9.43
CA GLY A 10 3.38 25.88 -8.04
C GLY A 10 2.12 25.37 -7.33
N GLU A 11 1.68 26.12 -6.32
CA GLU A 11 0.39 25.85 -5.68
C GLU A 11 -0.76 26.08 -6.68
N LEU A 12 -1.66 25.10 -6.81
CA LEU A 12 -2.86 25.20 -7.64
C LEU A 12 -4.10 24.88 -6.81
N TYR A 13 -5.20 25.53 -7.18
CA TYR A 13 -6.52 25.37 -6.56
C TYR A 13 -7.55 25.15 -7.66
N GLU A 14 -8.55 24.30 -7.39
CA GLU A 14 -9.70 24.04 -8.28
C GLU A 14 -9.30 23.75 -9.73
N CYS A 15 -8.34 22.84 -9.90
CA CYS A 15 -7.65 22.66 -11.17
C CYS A 15 -8.01 21.37 -11.90
N LEU A 16 -8.00 21.43 -13.23
CA LEU A 16 -8.00 20.26 -14.10
C LEU A 16 -6.68 20.22 -14.86
N THR A 17 -5.89 19.18 -14.64
CA THR A 17 -4.59 19.03 -15.30
C THR A 17 -4.50 17.74 -16.11
N LEU A 18 -3.94 17.85 -17.32
CA LEU A 18 -3.79 16.74 -18.26
C LEU A 18 -2.41 16.80 -18.91
N PHE A 19 -1.56 15.82 -18.57
CA PHE A 19 -0.17 15.74 -19.02
C PHE A 19 0.14 14.37 -19.61
N GLU A 20 0.86 14.30 -20.72
CA GLU A 20 1.45 13.00 -21.13
C GLU A 20 2.63 12.64 -20.21
N SER A 21 3.47 13.62 -19.86
CA SER A 21 4.63 13.37 -19.00
C SER A 21 5.00 14.54 -18.09
N MET A 22 5.37 14.22 -16.85
CA MET A 22 5.88 15.16 -15.84
C MET A 22 7.22 14.67 -15.26
N LYS A 23 8.27 15.49 -15.38
CA LYS A 23 9.63 15.12 -14.91
C LYS A 23 9.89 15.44 -13.45
N ARG A 24 9.33 16.54 -12.97
CA ARG A 24 9.29 16.96 -11.56
C ARG A 24 7.81 17.14 -11.29
N GLY A 25 7.26 16.44 -10.31
CA GLY A 25 5.81 16.45 -10.07
C GLY A 25 5.30 17.85 -9.75
N THR A 26 3.99 17.96 -9.54
CA THR A 26 3.40 19.24 -9.16
C THR A 26 3.82 19.60 -7.74
N GLY A 27 3.87 20.89 -7.43
CA GLY A 27 3.77 21.34 -6.04
C GLY A 27 2.38 21.05 -5.48
N VAL A 28 2.01 21.78 -4.43
CA VAL A 28 0.79 21.50 -3.68
C VAL A 28 -0.47 21.72 -4.53
N LEU A 29 -1.36 20.73 -4.54
CA LEU A 29 -2.65 20.79 -5.22
C LEU A 29 -3.80 20.74 -4.21
N TYR A 30 -4.79 21.60 -4.41
CA TYR A 30 -6.05 21.61 -3.65
C TYR A 30 -7.23 21.44 -4.59
N GLU A 31 -8.11 20.47 -4.28
CA GLU A 31 -9.37 20.23 -5.00
C GLU A 31 -9.16 20.04 -6.52
N CYS A 32 -8.11 19.30 -6.89
CA CYS A 32 -7.73 19.12 -8.28
C CYS A 32 -8.08 17.73 -8.83
N LEU A 33 -8.38 17.71 -10.13
CA LEU A 33 -8.42 16.49 -10.94
C LEU A 33 -7.18 16.44 -11.83
N THR A 34 -6.38 15.38 -11.67
CA THR A 34 -5.10 15.22 -12.36
C THR A 34 -5.09 13.89 -13.13
N LEU A 35 -4.81 13.97 -14.44
CA LEU A 35 -4.64 12.81 -15.31
C LEU A 35 -3.27 12.86 -16.00
N VAL A 36 -2.45 11.82 -15.78
CA VAL A 36 -1.05 11.81 -16.23
C VAL A 36 -0.60 10.43 -16.68
N ASP A 37 0.01 10.28 -17.87
CA ASP A 37 0.51 8.95 -18.27
C ASP A 37 1.80 8.59 -17.52
N SER A 38 2.72 9.56 -17.34
CA SER A 38 3.99 9.27 -16.67
C SER A 38 4.49 10.40 -15.77
N VAL A 39 4.86 10.03 -14.54
CA VAL A 39 5.48 10.91 -13.54
C VAL A 39 6.85 10.36 -13.15
N THR A 40 7.91 11.15 -13.35
CA THR A 40 9.28 10.73 -13.03
C THR A 40 9.80 11.27 -11.70
N GLY A 41 9.27 12.41 -11.25
CA GLY A 41 9.60 13.05 -9.98
C GLY A 41 8.32 13.19 -9.16
N GLY A 42 8.37 12.89 -7.87
CA GLY A 42 7.20 12.85 -6.98
C GLY A 42 6.37 14.13 -7.02
N THR A 43 5.10 13.97 -6.69
CA THR A 43 4.16 15.07 -6.45
C THR A 43 4.18 15.43 -4.98
N ASP A 44 4.29 16.71 -4.65
CA ASP A 44 4.37 17.18 -3.26
C ASP A 44 3.01 17.75 -2.82
N GLY A 45 2.29 17.06 -1.94
CA GLY A 45 1.10 17.60 -1.27
C GLY A 45 -0.16 17.61 -2.14
N LEU A 46 -1.06 16.65 -1.94
CA LEU A 46 -2.40 16.67 -2.54
C LEU A 46 -3.45 16.72 -1.44
N TYR A 47 -4.39 17.65 -1.57
CA TYR A 47 -5.49 17.84 -0.64
C TYR A 47 -6.82 17.76 -1.39
N GLU A 48 -7.68 16.83 -1.01
CA GLU A 48 -9.02 16.65 -1.61
C GLU A 48 -8.97 16.43 -3.14
N CYS A 49 -7.96 15.70 -3.62
CA CYS A 49 -7.70 15.53 -5.04
C CYS A 49 -8.11 14.15 -5.57
N LEU A 50 -8.44 14.10 -6.86
CA LEU A 50 -8.59 12.87 -7.63
C LEU A 50 -7.44 12.76 -8.64
N THR A 51 -6.66 11.69 -8.54
CA THR A 51 -5.47 11.48 -9.36
C THR A 51 -5.52 10.14 -10.07
N LEU A 52 -5.33 10.15 -11.39
CA LEU A 52 -5.24 8.96 -12.22
C LEU A 52 -3.93 8.98 -12.99
N VAL A 53 -3.07 7.98 -12.74
CA VAL A 53 -1.70 7.94 -13.28
C VAL A 53 -1.35 6.57 -13.83
N ASP A 54 -0.84 6.48 -15.06
CA ASP A 54 -0.43 5.16 -15.57
C ASP A 54 0.88 4.68 -14.92
N SER A 55 1.86 5.57 -14.77
CA SER A 55 3.17 5.20 -14.21
C SER A 55 3.82 6.28 -13.34
N VAL A 56 4.30 5.88 -12.17
CA VAL A 56 5.03 6.72 -11.21
C VAL A 56 6.40 6.10 -10.93
N THR A 57 7.47 6.85 -11.19
CA THR A 57 8.85 6.36 -10.97
C THR A 57 9.33 6.63 -9.54
N SER A 58 9.05 7.82 -9.01
CA SER A 58 9.26 8.18 -7.61
C SER A 58 7.93 8.66 -7.05
N GLY A 59 7.49 8.07 -5.94
CA GLY A 59 6.15 8.23 -5.40
C GLY A 59 5.78 9.66 -5.04
N THR A 60 4.51 9.79 -4.68
CA THR A 60 3.87 11.01 -4.21
C THR A 60 4.01 11.10 -2.70
N ASP A 61 4.35 12.29 -2.21
CA ASP A 61 4.50 12.56 -0.79
C ASP A 61 3.32 13.42 -0.30
N GLY A 62 2.66 13.00 0.77
CA GLY A 62 1.64 13.81 1.48
C GLY A 62 0.30 13.90 0.75
N LEU A 63 -0.53 12.86 0.86
CA LEU A 63 -1.91 12.89 0.37
C LEU A 63 -2.86 13.01 1.57
N TYR A 64 -3.84 13.90 1.45
CA TYR A 64 -4.86 14.13 2.46
C TYR A 64 -6.24 14.12 1.80
N GLU A 65 -7.12 13.22 2.25
CA GLU A 65 -8.50 13.07 1.74
C GLU A 65 -8.55 12.85 0.20
N CYS A 66 -7.62 12.07 -0.34
CA CYS A 66 -7.47 11.88 -1.79
C CYS A 66 -7.94 10.50 -2.28
N LEU A 67 -8.32 10.46 -3.56
CA LEU A 67 -8.52 9.23 -4.32
C LEU A 67 -7.44 9.10 -5.40
N THR A 68 -6.66 8.02 -5.34
CA THR A 68 -5.57 7.77 -6.30
C THR A 68 -5.74 6.41 -6.97
N LEU A 69 -5.67 6.41 -8.30
CA LEU A 69 -5.63 5.20 -9.12
C LEU A 69 -4.32 5.20 -9.90
N THR A 70 -3.55 4.10 -9.81
CA THR A 70 -2.25 4.02 -10.47
C THR A 70 -1.93 2.62 -11.00
N ASN A 71 -1.56 2.48 -12.28
CA ASN A 71 -1.23 1.13 -12.79
C ASN A 71 0.13 0.65 -12.24
N SER A 72 1.13 1.53 -12.20
CA SER A 72 2.48 1.12 -11.78
C SER A 72 3.22 2.17 -10.97
N VAL A 73 3.80 1.73 -9.85
CA VAL A 73 4.62 2.54 -8.95
C VAL A 73 5.97 1.85 -8.73
N THR A 74 7.06 2.53 -9.09
CA THR A 74 8.42 1.99 -8.93
C THR A 74 8.95 2.22 -7.52
N ARG A 75 8.71 3.40 -6.95
CA ARG A 75 8.95 3.72 -5.53
C ARG A 75 7.66 4.27 -4.96
N GLY A 76 7.16 3.66 -3.89
CA GLY A 76 5.85 3.94 -3.33
C GLY A 76 5.68 5.36 -2.83
N THR A 77 4.43 5.65 -2.52
CA THR A 77 3.93 6.90 -1.94
C THR A 77 4.12 6.90 -0.42
N ASP A 78 4.51 8.05 0.13
CA ASP A 78 4.72 8.22 1.56
C ASP A 78 3.72 9.24 2.13
N GLY A 79 3.16 8.97 3.33
CA GLY A 79 2.31 9.93 4.06
C GLY A 79 0.91 10.09 3.47
N LEU A 80 0.08 9.07 3.61
CA LEU A 80 -1.33 9.10 3.21
C LEU A 80 -2.22 9.22 4.45
N TYR A 81 -3.17 10.15 4.42
CA TYR A 81 -4.13 10.38 5.49
C TYR A 81 -5.55 10.42 4.91
N GLU A 82 -6.44 9.57 5.43
CA GLU A 82 -7.85 9.46 4.99
C GLU A 82 -8.00 9.25 3.46
N CYS A 83 -7.13 8.42 2.88
CA CYS A 83 -7.06 8.22 1.42
C CYS A 83 -7.61 6.86 0.96
N LEU A 84 -8.08 6.84 -0.29
CA LEU A 84 -8.37 5.61 -1.04
C LEU A 84 -7.38 5.45 -2.18
N THR A 85 -6.67 4.32 -2.20
CA THR A 85 -5.64 4.03 -3.21
C THR A 85 -5.89 2.69 -3.90
N LEU A 86 -5.89 2.70 -5.24
CA LEU A 86 -5.91 1.51 -6.08
C LEU A 86 -4.63 1.43 -6.90
N VAL A 87 -3.87 0.34 -6.77
CA VAL A 87 -2.60 0.17 -7.49
C VAL A 87 -2.43 -1.22 -8.09
N ASP A 88 -2.15 -1.36 -9.38
CA ASP A 88 -1.93 -2.71 -9.94
C ASP A 88 -0.56 -3.28 -9.51
N SER A 89 0.48 -2.44 -9.51
CA SER A 89 1.83 -2.89 -9.19
C SER A 89 2.68 -1.88 -8.45
N VAL A 90 3.29 -2.32 -7.35
CA VAL A 90 4.25 -1.57 -6.55
C VAL A 90 5.58 -2.34 -6.48
N THR A 91 6.66 -1.72 -6.94
CA THR A 91 7.99 -2.36 -6.91
C THR A 91 8.69 -2.18 -5.57
N ARG A 92 8.60 -0.98 -4.98
CA ARG A 92 9.10 -0.68 -3.63
C ARG A 92 8.00 0.05 -2.87
N GLY A 93 7.80 -0.37 -1.63
CA GLY A 93 6.61 -0.16 -0.83
C GLY A 93 6.17 1.27 -0.64
N THR A 94 4.93 1.38 -0.19
CA THR A 94 4.29 2.60 0.30
C THR A 94 4.67 2.81 1.77
N GLY A 95 4.94 4.06 2.15
CA GLY A 95 5.25 4.47 3.52
C GLY A 95 3.99 4.64 4.38
N GLU A 96 4.05 5.58 5.33
CA GLU A 96 3.07 5.71 6.40
C GLU A 96 1.64 6.00 5.90
N LEU A 97 0.68 5.17 6.27
CA LEU A 97 -0.75 5.28 5.96
C LEU A 97 -1.55 5.40 7.25
N TYR A 98 -2.47 6.37 7.31
CA TYR A 98 -3.35 6.61 8.43
C TYR A 98 -4.81 6.69 7.96
N GLU A 99 -5.69 5.86 8.54
CA GLU A 99 -7.13 5.80 8.21
C GLU A 99 -7.41 5.60 6.70
N CYS A 100 -6.59 4.76 6.05
CA CYS A 100 -6.64 4.57 4.60
C CYS A 100 -7.24 3.23 4.16
N LEU A 101 -7.79 3.21 2.95
CA LEU A 101 -8.16 2.00 2.21
C LEU A 101 -7.23 1.81 1.01
N SER A 102 -6.55 0.66 0.96
CA SER A 102 -5.64 0.32 -0.14
C SER A 102 -6.01 -1.02 -0.79
N LEU A 103 -6.11 -1.02 -2.11
CA LEU A 103 -6.24 -2.23 -2.92
C LEU A 103 -5.05 -2.33 -3.87
N VAL A 104 -4.27 -3.40 -3.74
CA VAL A 104 -3.04 -3.57 -4.52
C VAL A 104 -2.96 -4.95 -5.14
N ASP A 105 -2.78 -5.07 -6.46
CA ASP A 105 -2.65 -6.39 -7.07
C ASP A 105 -1.31 -7.05 -6.74
N SER A 106 -0.21 -6.30 -6.84
CA SER A 106 1.12 -6.86 -6.60
C SER A 106 2.09 -5.89 -5.93
N VAL A 107 2.75 -6.38 -4.88
CA VAL A 107 3.81 -5.68 -4.16
C VAL A 107 5.08 -6.52 -4.18
N THR A 108 6.15 -5.95 -4.71
CA THR A 108 7.46 -6.62 -4.73
C THR A 108 8.21 -6.45 -3.42
N SER A 109 8.11 -5.28 -2.78
CA SER A 109 8.85 -5.02 -1.53
C SER A 109 8.15 -4.05 -0.59
N GLY A 110 7.49 -4.57 0.45
CA GLY A 110 7.07 -3.80 1.63
C GLY A 110 5.80 -2.98 1.46
N ILE A 111 5.07 -2.81 2.55
CA ILE A 111 4.13 -1.73 2.85
C ILE A 111 4.42 -1.45 4.32
N ASP A 112 4.83 -0.24 4.67
CA ASP A 112 5.39 0.06 5.99
C ASP A 112 4.55 1.11 6.71
N GLY A 113 4.20 0.86 7.99
CA GLY A 113 3.59 1.88 8.85
C GLY A 113 2.12 2.16 8.57
N LEU A 114 1.24 1.19 8.77
CA LEU A 114 -0.21 1.37 8.63
C LEU A 114 -0.86 1.54 10.00
N TYR A 115 -1.73 2.53 10.11
CA TYR A 115 -2.51 2.83 11.30
C TYR A 115 -3.98 2.95 10.95
N GLU A 116 -4.85 2.13 11.58
CA GLU A 116 -6.30 2.12 11.35
C GLU A 116 -6.70 1.93 9.87
N CYS A 117 -5.92 1.12 9.13
CA CYS A 117 -6.10 0.92 7.69
C CYS A 117 -6.76 -0.41 7.33
N LEU A 118 -7.40 -0.43 6.16
CA LEU A 118 -7.83 -1.64 5.47
C LEU A 118 -6.97 -1.84 4.21
N THR A 119 -6.29 -2.97 4.10
CA THR A 119 -5.47 -3.31 2.93
C THR A 119 -5.84 -4.66 2.36
N LEU A 120 -6.13 -4.68 1.05
CA LEU A 120 -6.32 -5.90 0.26
C LEU A 120 -5.14 -6.02 -0.72
N THR A 121 -4.47 -7.17 -0.74
CA THR A 121 -3.35 -7.39 -1.65
C THR A 121 -3.32 -8.79 -2.25
N ASN A 122 -3.29 -8.93 -3.57
CA ASN A 122 -3.26 -10.29 -4.15
C ASN A 122 -1.88 -10.95 -3.95
N ARG A 123 -0.78 -10.25 -4.20
CA ARG A 123 0.57 -10.85 -4.11
C ARG A 123 1.57 -9.94 -3.44
N VAL A 124 2.26 -10.46 -2.43
CA VAL A 124 3.37 -9.78 -1.75
C VAL A 124 4.63 -10.64 -1.81
N THR A 125 5.70 -10.11 -2.39
CA THR A 125 6.98 -10.85 -2.51
C THR A 125 7.84 -10.70 -1.25
N ARG A 126 7.91 -9.49 -0.67
CA ARG A 126 8.50 -9.24 0.65
C ARG A 126 7.48 -8.48 1.49
N GLY A 127 7.20 -9.02 2.69
CA GLY A 127 6.08 -8.67 3.54
C GLY A 127 6.02 -7.21 3.99
N THR A 128 4.93 -6.92 4.68
CA THR A 128 4.52 -5.62 5.22
C THR A 128 4.96 -5.49 6.67
N ASP A 129 5.48 -4.34 7.09
CA ASP A 129 6.02 -4.13 8.45
C ASP A 129 5.27 -2.99 9.17
N GLY A 130 5.00 -3.15 10.47
CA GLY A 130 4.48 -2.07 11.33
C GLY A 130 3.01 -1.75 11.09
N LEU A 131 2.11 -2.65 11.48
CA LEU A 131 0.67 -2.46 11.38
C LEU A 131 0.02 -2.31 12.76
N TYR A 132 -0.85 -1.32 12.91
CA TYR A 132 -1.57 -1.02 14.14
C TYR A 132 -3.06 -0.85 13.87
N GLU A 133 -3.91 -1.63 14.55
CA GLU A 133 -5.38 -1.58 14.41
C GLU A 133 -5.88 -1.74 12.96
N CYS A 134 -5.17 -2.56 12.17
CA CYS A 134 -5.45 -2.75 10.75
C CYS A 134 -6.18 -4.06 10.44
N LEU A 135 -6.89 -4.06 9.29
CA LEU A 135 -7.39 -5.27 8.64
C LEU A 135 -6.60 -5.51 7.35
N THR A 136 -5.99 -6.69 7.23
CA THR A 136 -5.24 -7.09 6.04
C THR A 136 -5.76 -8.38 5.44
N LEU A 137 -5.95 -8.39 4.13
CA LEU A 137 -6.27 -9.57 3.35
C LEU A 137 -5.22 -9.77 2.27
N VAL A 138 -4.52 -10.90 2.30
CA VAL A 138 -3.45 -11.19 1.33
C VAL A 138 -3.58 -12.60 0.75
N ASP A 139 -3.66 -12.76 -0.57
CA ASP A 139 -3.77 -14.11 -1.13
C ASP A 139 -2.42 -14.85 -1.03
N SER A 140 -1.30 -14.19 -1.34
CA SER A 140 0.00 -14.87 -1.30
C SER A 140 1.15 -13.99 -0.82
N VAL A 141 1.95 -14.52 0.10
CA VAL A 141 3.15 -13.88 0.65
C VAL A 141 4.37 -14.80 0.45
N THR A 142 5.43 -14.29 -0.18
CA THR A 142 6.64 -15.09 -0.48
C THR A 142 7.75 -14.97 0.57
N ARG A 143 7.77 -13.88 1.35
CA ARG A 143 8.60 -13.69 2.53
C ARG A 143 7.77 -12.90 3.54
N GLY A 144 7.63 -13.42 4.75
CA GLY A 144 6.55 -13.06 5.66
C GLY A 144 6.48 -11.60 6.12
N THR A 145 5.39 -11.30 6.79
CA THR A 145 4.99 -9.99 7.34
C THR A 145 5.73 -9.67 8.63
N GLY A 146 6.03 -8.41 8.91
CA GLY A 146 6.64 -7.92 10.15
C GLY A 146 5.67 -7.84 11.32
N GLU A 147 5.87 -6.83 12.17
CA GLU A 147 5.14 -6.65 13.44
C GLU A 147 3.70 -6.20 13.22
N LEU A 148 2.74 -6.88 13.87
CA LEU A 148 1.32 -6.53 13.89
C LEU A 148 0.83 -6.34 15.33
N TYR A 149 0.04 -5.29 15.55
CA TYR A 149 -0.57 -4.95 16.84
C TYR A 149 -2.08 -4.73 16.67
N GLU A 150 -2.91 -5.49 17.41
CA GLU A 150 -4.38 -5.38 17.37
C GLU A 150 -5.00 -5.49 15.96
N CYS A 151 -4.33 -6.23 15.07
CA CYS A 151 -4.76 -6.42 13.70
C CYS A 151 -5.49 -7.75 13.46
N LEU A 152 -6.34 -7.76 12.44
CA LEU A 152 -6.87 -8.97 11.83
C LEU A 152 -6.18 -9.20 10.48
N SER A 153 -5.61 -10.38 10.28
CA SER A 153 -4.93 -10.75 9.04
C SER A 153 -5.42 -12.08 8.49
N LEU A 154 -5.83 -12.08 7.22
CA LEU A 154 -6.21 -13.29 6.50
C LEU A 154 -5.21 -13.50 5.36
N VAL A 155 -4.49 -14.64 5.39
CA VAL A 155 -3.49 -14.96 4.37
C VAL A 155 -3.73 -16.34 3.79
N ASP A 156 -3.91 -16.46 2.47
CA ASP A 156 -4.16 -17.79 1.88
C ASP A 156 -2.87 -18.63 1.84
N SER A 157 -1.75 -18.09 1.35
CA SER A 157 -0.49 -18.85 1.28
C SER A 157 0.72 -18.05 1.72
N VAL A 158 1.53 -18.60 2.63
CA VAL A 158 2.80 -18.01 3.10
C VAL A 158 3.97 -18.94 2.82
N ILE A 159 4.99 -18.41 2.16
CA ILE A 159 6.33 -18.99 2.04
C ILE A 159 7.26 -18.13 2.90
N GLY A 160 8.00 -18.71 3.85
CA GLY A 160 8.88 -17.98 4.77
C GLY A 160 8.29 -17.64 6.15
N SER A 161 9.04 -16.85 6.92
CA SER A 161 8.75 -16.54 8.34
C SER A 161 7.98 -15.25 8.53
N SER A 162 6.95 -15.27 9.39
CA SER A 162 6.29 -14.06 9.92
C SER A 162 7.06 -13.52 11.14
N GLY A 163 7.03 -12.20 11.36
CA GLY A 163 7.53 -11.49 12.52
C GLY A 163 6.67 -11.70 13.77
N GLY A 164 6.84 -10.81 14.76
CA GLY A 164 6.11 -10.85 16.03
C GLY A 164 4.65 -10.39 15.89
N LEU A 165 3.73 -11.05 16.59
CA LEU A 165 2.31 -10.72 16.59
C LEU A 165 1.84 -10.42 18.01
N TYR A 166 1.06 -9.35 18.20
CA TYR A 166 0.50 -8.97 19.50
C TYR A 166 -1.01 -8.66 19.41
N LYS A 167 -1.84 -9.36 20.20
CA LYS A 167 -3.32 -9.23 20.19
C LYS A 167 -3.96 -9.32 18.80
N CYS A 168 -3.41 -10.15 17.94
CA CYS A 168 -3.89 -10.32 16.56
C CYS A 168 -4.68 -11.61 16.38
N ILE A 169 -5.57 -11.61 15.39
CA ILE A 169 -6.14 -12.83 14.82
C ILE A 169 -5.52 -13.05 13.45
N THR A 170 -4.95 -14.22 13.22
CA THR A 170 -4.36 -14.57 11.92
C THR A 170 -4.88 -15.92 11.44
N LEU A 171 -5.49 -15.93 10.25
CA LEU A 171 -5.95 -17.15 9.58
C LEU A 171 -5.04 -17.42 8.39
N VAL A 172 -4.36 -18.58 8.38
CA VAL A 172 -3.45 -18.97 7.30
C VAL A 172 -3.80 -20.34 6.73
N ASN A 173 -4.06 -20.42 5.41
CA ASN A 173 -4.41 -21.71 4.79
C ASN A 173 -3.21 -22.60 4.51
N ASN A 174 -2.04 -22.05 4.13
CA ASN A 174 -0.84 -22.85 3.86
C ASN A 174 0.44 -22.13 4.32
N VAL A 175 1.30 -22.82 5.07
CA VAL A 175 2.58 -22.25 5.57
C VAL A 175 3.75 -23.15 5.17
N THR A 176 4.77 -22.57 4.56
CA THR A 176 6.07 -23.22 4.29
C THR A 176 7.20 -22.37 4.88
N GLY A 177 7.40 -22.46 6.21
CA GLY A 177 8.40 -21.68 6.95
C GLY A 177 8.11 -21.63 8.45
N GLY A 178 9.11 -21.30 9.28
CA GLY A 178 8.95 -21.12 10.73
C GLY A 178 8.41 -19.73 11.07
N SER A 179 7.55 -19.61 12.08
CA SER A 179 6.98 -18.34 12.55
C SER A 179 7.78 -17.73 13.71
N GLY A 180 7.81 -16.40 13.79
CA GLY A 180 8.24 -15.64 14.98
C GLY A 180 7.26 -15.77 16.16
N GLY A 181 7.54 -15.07 17.26
CA GLY A 181 6.79 -15.16 18.52
C GLY A 181 5.36 -14.62 18.45
N LEU A 182 4.43 -15.29 19.14
CA LEU A 182 3.03 -14.93 19.30
C LEU A 182 2.79 -14.46 20.75
N TYR A 183 2.07 -13.36 20.94
CA TYR A 183 1.63 -12.92 22.27
C TYR A 183 0.15 -12.50 22.22
N ASP A 184 -0.70 -13.17 23.01
CA ASP A 184 -2.16 -12.96 23.02
C ASP A 184 -2.81 -13.01 21.62
N CYS A 185 -2.23 -13.79 20.71
CA CYS A 185 -2.72 -13.95 19.34
C CYS A 185 -3.44 -15.28 19.15
N LEU A 186 -4.48 -15.29 18.33
CA LEU A 186 -5.11 -16.52 17.85
C LEU A 186 -4.62 -16.83 16.44
N ARG A 187 -3.86 -17.92 16.28
CA ARG A 187 -3.42 -18.40 14.97
C ARG A 187 -4.17 -19.66 14.57
N LEU A 188 -4.85 -19.61 13.43
CA LEU A 188 -5.53 -20.76 12.83
C LEU A 188 -4.79 -21.16 11.57
N VAL A 189 -4.20 -22.36 11.56
CA VAL A 189 -3.46 -22.89 10.41
C VAL A 189 -4.13 -24.15 9.88
N LYS A 190 -4.36 -24.18 8.57
CA LYS A 190 -4.71 -25.42 7.88
C LYS A 190 -3.42 -26.04 7.34
N VAL A 191 -3.18 -27.31 7.66
CA VAL A 191 -2.08 -28.08 7.05
C VAL A 191 -2.72 -28.99 6.01
N THR A 192 -2.16 -29.02 4.79
CA THR A 192 -2.76 -29.72 3.64
C THR A 192 -3.13 -31.16 3.98
N GLY A 193 -4.44 -31.46 3.99
CA GLY A 193 -4.99 -32.79 4.28
C GLY A 193 -5.68 -32.97 5.64
N GLU A 194 -5.61 -31.99 6.56
CA GLU A 194 -6.16 -32.12 7.92
C GLU A 194 -7.04 -30.92 8.37
N GLN A 195 -7.68 -31.08 9.55
CA GLN A 195 -8.51 -30.07 10.21
C GLN A 195 -7.70 -28.82 10.62
N TRP A 196 -8.40 -27.73 10.92
CA TRP A 196 -7.80 -26.50 11.43
C TRP A 196 -7.18 -26.71 12.82
N TRP A 197 -5.95 -26.23 13.01
CA TRP A 197 -5.26 -26.26 14.30
C TRP A 197 -5.19 -24.86 14.89
N VAL A 198 -5.56 -24.74 16.17
CA VAL A 198 -5.31 -23.54 16.98
C VAL A 198 -3.90 -23.66 17.54
N VAL A 199 -3.05 -22.65 17.30
CA VAL A 199 -1.69 -22.55 17.85
C VAL A 199 -1.53 -21.24 18.59
#